data_AF-A0A7X7KKK7-F1
#
_entry.id   AF-A0A7X7KKK7-F1
#
_cell.length_a   1.000
_cell.length_b   1.000
_cell.length_c   1.000
_cell.angle_alpha   90.00
_cell.angle_beta   90.00
_cell.angle_gamma   90.00
#
_symmetry.space_group_name_H-M   'P 1'
#
loop_
_entity.id
_entity.type
_entity.pdbx_description
1 polymer ?
#
loop_
_entity_poly.entity_id
_entity_poly.type
_entity_poly.pdbx_seq_one_letter_code
_entity_poly.pdbx_strand_id
1 'polypeptide(L)'
;VQRGGTAVVTGLAGRYDRFGFALGEHSLIRRAGLRGVHRRDPMVFNRYQGKPEGLRAQVIDLAAGVMPELPRQVAVPPTYRFDAVPLNETVHEVLATFADGAPAILSLPSGKGRYLWIGVLPGAAVAQRRMDANAIEDDCLSPAGLDLIQALVRLGAREPPPVHVEGQGLLSSAWRRDGRIWIRMVNVGGAMPQPGRRVGDLTVTYPPLERITLHLRLPGVDTATLLTPDAEAPRGLTVQTRDGVQTIDIPAGAFRRFAVVRVEVPR
;
A
#
# COMPACT_ATOMS: atom_id res chain seq x y z
N VAL A 1 12.07 15.60 -1.18
CA VAL A 1 12.83 15.30 0.05
C VAL A 1 13.47 16.54 0.67
N GLN A 2 14.34 17.27 -0.05
CA GLN A 2 15.02 18.48 0.47
C GLN A 2 14.11 19.51 1.18
N ARG A 3 12.86 19.68 0.69
CA ARG A 3 11.87 20.62 1.24
C ARG A 3 10.96 20.05 2.34
N GLY A 4 11.25 18.87 2.89
CA GLY A 4 10.50 18.29 4.03
C GLY A 4 9.70 17.03 3.74
N GLY A 5 9.50 16.68 2.47
CA GLY A 5 8.74 15.47 2.10
C GLY A 5 9.51 14.17 2.33
N THR A 6 8.78 13.08 2.56
CA THR A 6 9.31 11.71 2.60
C THR A 6 9.22 11.07 1.22
N ALA A 7 10.27 10.35 0.80
CA ALA A 7 10.21 9.50 -0.40
C ALA A 7 10.40 8.04 0.00
N VAL A 8 9.43 7.19 -0.35
CA VAL A 8 9.54 5.74 -0.18
C VAL A 8 10.16 5.15 -1.45
N VAL A 9 11.31 4.51 -1.31
CA VAL A 9 12.15 4.06 -2.42
C VAL A 9 12.45 2.57 -2.25
N THR A 10 12.48 1.84 -3.35
CA THR A 10 12.79 0.41 -3.36
C THR A 10 13.60 0.05 -4.61
N GLY A 11 14.32 -1.06 -4.54
CA GLY A 11 15.10 -1.57 -5.67
C GLY A 11 16.31 -0.71 -6.03
N LEU A 12 16.61 -0.65 -7.33
CA LEU A 12 17.74 0.10 -7.91
C LEU A 12 17.32 1.48 -8.44
N ALA A 13 16.36 2.12 -7.77
CA ALA A 13 15.76 3.38 -8.22
C ALA A 13 16.83 4.46 -8.45
N GLY A 14 16.80 5.09 -9.62
CA GLY A 14 17.74 6.15 -10.00
C GLY A 14 19.19 5.70 -10.13
N ARG A 15 19.45 4.40 -10.35
CA ARG A 15 20.78 3.86 -10.69
C ARG A 15 21.19 4.17 -12.13
N TYR A 16 20.24 4.15 -13.05
CA TYR A 16 20.44 4.36 -14.48
C TYR A 16 19.73 5.61 -14.96
N ASP A 17 20.26 6.25 -16.01
CA ASP A 17 19.58 7.33 -16.71
C ASP A 17 18.48 6.80 -17.65
N ARG A 18 17.84 7.71 -18.39
CA ARG A 18 16.77 7.35 -19.34
C ARG A 18 17.22 6.46 -20.51
N PHE A 19 18.53 6.33 -20.73
CA PHE A 19 19.14 5.53 -21.79
C PHE A 19 19.74 4.22 -21.26
N GLY A 20 19.68 3.98 -19.95
CA GLY A 20 20.25 2.78 -19.32
C GLY A 20 21.72 2.92 -18.92
N PHE A 21 22.34 4.09 -19.02
CA PHE A 21 23.71 4.31 -18.55
C PHE A 21 23.74 4.47 -17.03
N ALA A 22 24.73 3.88 -16.38
CA ALA A 22 24.89 3.99 -14.93
C ALA A 22 25.24 5.43 -14.53
N LEU A 23 24.49 6.00 -13.58
CA LEU A 23 24.66 7.38 -13.14
C LEU A 23 25.81 7.58 -12.13
N GLY A 24 26.39 6.50 -11.60
CA GLY A 24 27.49 6.56 -10.62
C GLY A 24 27.17 7.47 -9.43
N GLU A 25 28.01 8.48 -9.21
CA GLU A 25 27.89 9.47 -8.13
C GLU A 25 26.65 10.38 -8.26
N HIS A 26 26.08 10.50 -9.45
CA HIS A 26 24.85 11.28 -9.67
C HIS A 26 23.57 10.47 -9.40
N SER A 27 23.69 9.19 -9.07
CA SER A 27 22.55 8.31 -8.81
C SER A 27 21.72 8.80 -7.62
N LEU A 28 20.44 8.44 -7.61
CA LEU A 28 19.58 8.67 -6.43
C LEU A 28 20.14 7.93 -5.19
N ILE A 29 20.71 6.74 -5.39
CA ILE A 29 21.34 5.92 -4.36
C ILE A 29 22.40 6.74 -3.60
N ARG A 30 23.34 7.35 -4.33
CA ARG A 30 24.40 8.18 -3.74
C ARG A 30 23.84 9.44 -3.07
N ARG A 31 22.91 10.13 -3.73
CA ARG A 31 22.23 11.31 -3.16
C ARG A 31 21.41 11.02 -1.90
N ALA A 32 20.96 9.78 -1.72
CA ALA A 32 20.26 9.33 -0.52
C ALA A 32 21.23 8.94 0.62
N GLY A 33 22.55 9.01 0.43
CA GLY A 33 23.55 8.62 1.42
C GLY A 33 23.92 7.14 1.41
N LEU A 34 23.58 6.42 0.33
CA LEU A 34 23.94 5.01 0.19
C LEU A 34 25.21 4.85 -0.64
N ARG A 35 26.07 3.92 -0.23
CA ARG A 35 27.21 3.46 -1.01
C ARG A 35 26.75 2.72 -2.27
N GLY A 36 25.68 1.96 -2.15
CA GLY A 36 25.17 1.10 -3.20
C GLY A 36 23.93 0.35 -2.75
N VAL A 37 23.30 -0.34 -3.70
CA VAL A 37 22.22 -1.28 -3.44
C VAL A 37 22.54 -2.57 -4.20
N HIS A 38 22.63 -3.69 -3.48
CA HIS A 38 22.94 -4.99 -4.06
C HIS A 38 21.67 -5.80 -4.24
N ARG A 39 21.35 -6.18 -5.48
CA ARG A 39 20.33 -7.19 -5.74
C ARG A 39 20.90 -8.55 -5.33
N ARG A 40 20.25 -9.22 -4.37
CA ARG A 40 20.71 -10.52 -3.86
C ARG A 40 20.14 -11.70 -4.64
N ASP A 41 18.89 -11.58 -5.08
CA ASP A 41 18.20 -12.71 -5.70
C ASP A 41 18.27 -12.67 -7.24
N PRO A 42 18.72 -13.76 -7.89
CA PRO A 42 18.55 -13.95 -9.33
C PRO A 42 17.12 -14.44 -9.60
N MET A 43 16.10 -13.61 -9.35
CA MET A 43 14.73 -14.00 -9.72
C MET A 43 14.66 -14.29 -11.24
N VAL A 44 14.16 -15.48 -11.56
CA VAL A 44 13.73 -15.86 -12.90
C VAL A 44 12.21 -15.96 -12.85
N PHE A 45 11.53 -15.08 -13.59
CA PHE A 45 10.10 -15.25 -13.82
C PHE A 45 9.94 -16.37 -14.86
N ASN A 46 9.36 -17.50 -14.46
CA ASN A 46 9.05 -18.55 -15.43
C ASN A 46 7.77 -18.17 -16.18
N ARG A 47 7.96 -17.59 -17.38
CA ARG A 47 6.85 -17.15 -18.24
C ARG A 47 5.86 -18.26 -18.62
N TYR A 48 6.27 -19.52 -18.57
CA TYR A 48 5.42 -20.66 -18.92
C TYR A 48 4.60 -21.16 -17.73
N GLN A 49 5.07 -20.92 -16.51
CA GLN A 49 4.37 -21.29 -15.28
C GLN A 49 3.68 -20.10 -14.59
N GLY A 50 3.85 -18.89 -15.14
CA GLY A 50 3.25 -17.67 -14.59
C GLY A 50 3.74 -17.31 -13.18
N LYS A 51 4.84 -17.91 -12.70
CA LYS A 51 5.31 -17.75 -11.32
C LYS A 51 6.80 -17.42 -11.22
N PRO A 52 7.22 -16.67 -10.18
CA PRO A 52 8.63 -16.56 -9.84
C PRO A 52 9.16 -17.93 -9.40
N GLU A 53 10.26 -18.39 -9.98
CA GLU A 53 10.98 -19.58 -9.51
C GLU A 53 12.11 -19.20 -8.55
N GLY A 54 12.35 -20.05 -7.55
CA GLY A 54 13.49 -19.94 -6.64
C GLY A 54 13.38 -18.90 -5.51
N LEU A 55 12.25 -18.20 -5.38
CA LEU A 55 12.05 -17.21 -4.32
C LEU A 55 11.30 -17.79 -3.12
N ARG A 56 11.77 -17.48 -1.91
CA ARG A 56 11.08 -17.72 -0.65
C ARG A 56 10.43 -16.43 -0.17
N ALA A 57 9.46 -16.55 0.73
CA ALA A 57 8.94 -15.38 1.44
C ALA A 57 10.11 -14.64 2.12
N GLN A 58 10.11 -13.32 2.00
CA GLN A 58 11.11 -12.46 2.63
C GLN A 58 10.58 -12.06 4.00
N VAL A 59 11.26 -12.52 5.04
CA VAL A 59 10.91 -12.19 6.42
C VAL A 59 11.67 -10.95 6.83
N ILE A 60 10.94 -9.94 7.31
CA ILE A 60 11.52 -8.72 7.86
C ILE A 60 11.12 -8.59 9.34
N ASP A 61 12.09 -8.24 10.18
CA ASP A 61 11.90 -8.00 11.60
C ASP A 61 11.92 -6.50 11.87
N LEU A 62 10.81 -5.96 12.39
CA LEU A 62 10.64 -4.53 12.66
C LEU A 62 11.34 -4.13 13.95
N ALA A 63 11.98 -2.96 13.97
CA ALA A 63 12.52 -2.35 15.18
C ALA A 63 11.41 -1.95 16.17
N ALA A 64 11.75 -1.79 17.45
CA ALA A 64 10.76 -1.47 18.49
C ALA A 64 10.05 -0.15 18.22
N GLY A 65 8.70 -0.16 18.28
CA GLY A 65 7.86 1.02 18.06
C GLY A 65 7.68 1.44 16.59
N VAL A 66 8.36 0.78 15.64
CA VAL A 66 8.18 1.04 14.21
C VAL A 66 6.94 0.31 13.70
N MET A 67 6.03 1.05 13.05
CA MET A 67 4.78 0.52 12.45
C MET A 67 4.02 -0.38 13.46
N PRO A 68 3.57 0.18 14.60
CA PRO A 68 3.02 -0.58 15.72
C PRO A 68 1.75 -1.37 15.39
N GLU A 69 1.08 -1.07 14.28
CA GLU A 69 -0.06 -1.84 13.79
C GLU A 69 0.32 -3.20 13.17
N LEU A 70 1.60 -3.42 12.87
CA LEU A 70 2.09 -4.66 12.26
C LEU A 70 2.66 -5.62 13.32
N PRO A 71 2.62 -6.94 13.08
CA PRO A 71 3.39 -7.88 13.88
C PRO A 71 4.88 -7.55 13.79
N ARG A 72 5.65 -7.89 14.84
CA ARG A 72 7.09 -7.64 14.89
C ARG A 72 7.85 -8.28 13.73
N GLN A 73 7.37 -9.42 13.28
CA GLN A 73 7.88 -10.13 12.12
C GLN A 73 6.84 -10.11 11.02
N VAL A 74 7.22 -9.61 9.85
CA VAL A 74 6.34 -9.51 8.68
C VAL A 74 6.90 -10.42 7.58
N ALA A 75 6.10 -11.40 7.17
CA ALA A 75 6.42 -12.26 6.03
C ALA A 75 5.87 -11.62 4.74
N VAL A 76 6.77 -11.09 3.92
CA VAL A 76 6.43 -10.59 2.58
C VAL A 76 6.48 -11.76 1.60
N PRO A 77 5.51 -11.91 0.68
CA PRO A 77 5.55 -12.97 -0.32
C PRO A 77 6.84 -12.95 -1.13
N PRO A 78 7.18 -14.07 -1.78
CA PRO A 78 8.33 -14.17 -2.67
C PRO A 78 8.48 -12.95 -3.58
N THR A 79 9.57 -12.21 -3.38
CA THR A 79 9.90 -10.98 -4.10
C THR A 79 11.41 -10.76 -4.13
N TYR A 80 11.86 -9.80 -4.93
CA TYR A 80 13.27 -9.42 -5.00
C TYR A 80 13.76 -8.82 -3.69
N ARG A 81 14.92 -9.29 -3.23
CA ARG A 81 15.70 -8.65 -2.18
C ARG A 81 16.79 -7.71 -2.72
N PHE A 82 16.86 -6.55 -2.09
CA PHE A 82 17.82 -5.48 -2.34
C PHE A 82 18.46 -5.03 -1.04
N ASP A 83 19.76 -5.25 -0.90
CA ASP A 83 20.50 -4.83 0.28
C ASP A 83 21.05 -3.43 0.05
N ALA A 84 20.43 -2.44 0.70
CA ALA A 84 20.92 -1.07 0.71
C ALA A 84 22.10 -0.94 1.70
N VAL A 85 23.21 -0.36 1.24
CA VAL A 85 24.41 -0.20 2.03
C VAL A 85 24.66 1.30 2.27
N PRO A 86 24.47 1.81 3.50
CA PRO A 86 24.81 3.19 3.84
C PRO A 86 26.29 3.52 3.60
N LEU A 87 26.60 4.78 3.33
CA LEU A 87 27.97 5.29 3.49
C LEU A 87 28.31 5.36 4.99
N ASN A 88 29.58 5.13 5.35
CA ASN A 88 30.04 5.13 6.74
C ASN A 88 29.66 6.41 7.51
N GLU A 89 29.64 7.54 6.82
CA GLU A 89 29.38 8.87 7.38
C GLU A 89 27.89 9.24 7.38
N THR A 90 27.04 8.43 6.73
CA THR A 90 25.61 8.73 6.64
C THR A 90 24.93 8.36 7.95
N VAL A 91 24.39 9.36 8.64
CA VAL A 91 23.43 9.15 9.72
C VAL A 91 22.23 8.41 9.14
N HIS A 92 21.88 7.27 9.72
CA HIS A 92 20.75 6.46 9.27
C HIS A 92 20.12 5.74 10.46
N GLU A 93 18.87 5.35 10.28
CA GLU A 93 18.12 4.55 11.24
C GLU A 93 17.66 3.26 10.55
N VAL A 94 17.97 2.12 11.15
CA VAL A 94 17.48 0.81 10.68
C VAL A 94 16.12 0.57 11.31
N LEU A 95 15.09 0.62 10.49
CA LEU A 95 13.69 0.45 10.93
C LEU A 95 13.24 -1.02 10.87
N ALA A 96 13.89 -1.83 10.04
CA ALA A 96 13.68 -3.27 9.97
C ALA A 96 14.92 -3.98 9.43
N THR A 97 15.11 -5.24 9.78
CA THR A 97 16.20 -6.10 9.29
C THR A 97 15.68 -7.37 8.63
N PHE A 98 16.49 -7.94 7.74
CA PHE A 98 16.35 -9.33 7.33
C PHE A 98 16.97 -10.26 8.38
N ALA A 99 16.70 -11.55 8.28
CA ALA A 99 17.21 -12.57 9.20
C ALA A 99 18.76 -12.63 9.28
N ASP A 100 19.46 -12.21 8.23
CA ASP A 100 20.94 -12.15 8.22
C ASP A 100 21.50 -10.81 8.74
N GLY A 101 20.64 -9.96 9.31
CA GLY A 101 21.00 -8.67 9.89
C GLY A 101 21.13 -7.54 8.87
N ALA A 102 21.00 -7.80 7.57
CA ALA A 102 21.01 -6.72 6.58
C ALA A 102 19.78 -5.81 6.75
N PRO A 103 19.89 -4.48 6.52
CA PRO A 103 18.75 -3.58 6.63
C PRO A 103 17.66 -3.90 5.59
N ALA A 104 16.45 -4.17 6.06
CA ALA A 104 15.27 -4.34 5.23
C ALA A 104 14.51 -3.03 5.02
N ILE A 105 14.53 -2.12 6.00
CA ILE A 105 14.01 -0.76 5.87
C ILE A 105 15.00 0.21 6.52
N LEU A 106 15.47 1.19 5.76
CA LEU A 106 16.34 2.26 6.22
C LEU A 106 15.63 3.60 6.15
N SER A 107 15.74 4.41 7.20
CA SER A 107 15.40 5.82 7.20
C SER A 107 16.68 6.65 7.06
N LEU A 108 16.75 7.41 5.96
CA LEU A 108 17.92 8.20 5.56
C LEU A 108 17.51 9.69 5.52
N PRO A 109 17.96 10.52 6.48
CA PRO A 109 17.67 11.95 6.47
C PRO A 109 18.29 12.63 5.24
N SER A 110 17.57 13.58 4.64
CA SER A 110 18.07 14.36 3.52
C SER A 110 17.39 15.72 3.45
N GLY A 111 18.17 16.79 3.65
CA GLY A 111 17.63 18.13 3.84
C GLY A 111 16.65 18.17 5.02
N LYS A 112 15.44 18.72 4.78
CA LYS A 112 14.37 18.76 5.80
C LYS A 112 13.52 17.47 5.87
N GLY A 113 13.74 16.53 4.96
CA GLY A 113 12.94 15.31 4.81
C GLY A 113 13.76 14.04 5.02
N ARG A 114 13.25 12.91 4.52
CA ARG A 114 13.96 11.62 4.52
C ARG A 114 13.60 10.73 3.34
N TYR A 115 14.49 9.80 3.02
CA TYR A 115 14.18 8.62 2.23
C TYR A 115 13.85 7.46 3.17
N LEU A 116 12.83 6.68 2.83
CA LEU A 116 12.60 5.36 3.40
C LEU A 116 12.99 4.36 2.32
N TRP A 117 14.16 3.73 2.46
CA TRP A 117 14.66 2.74 1.51
C TRP A 117 14.26 1.34 1.93
N ILE A 118 13.54 0.63 1.07
CA ILE A 118 12.97 -0.69 1.36
C ILE A 118 13.71 -1.73 0.52
N GLY A 119 14.21 -2.76 1.20
CA GLY A 119 14.97 -3.86 0.61
C GLY A 119 14.12 -4.94 -0.06
N VAL A 120 12.80 -4.77 -0.12
CA VAL A 120 11.87 -5.64 -0.82
C VAL A 120 10.95 -4.82 -1.72
N LEU A 121 10.31 -5.47 -2.70
CA LEU A 121 9.26 -4.86 -3.51
C LEU A 121 7.89 -5.37 -3.03
N PRO A 122 7.27 -4.76 -2.00
CA PRO A 122 6.00 -5.25 -1.47
C PRO A 122 4.87 -5.05 -2.51
N GLY A 123 4.92 -3.94 -3.25
CA GLY A 123 4.01 -3.70 -4.36
C GLY A 123 4.14 -4.73 -5.47
N ALA A 124 5.35 -5.17 -5.84
CA ALA A 124 5.54 -6.22 -6.83
C ALA A 124 5.17 -7.60 -6.27
N ALA A 125 5.44 -7.88 -5.00
CA ALA A 125 5.02 -9.11 -4.33
C ALA A 125 3.50 -9.32 -4.41
N VAL A 126 2.74 -8.22 -4.29
CA VAL A 126 1.28 -8.20 -4.41
C VAL A 126 0.81 -8.06 -5.88
N ALA A 127 1.49 -7.27 -6.72
CA ALA A 127 1.07 -6.95 -8.08
C ALA A 127 1.48 -7.99 -9.14
N GLN A 128 2.61 -8.69 -8.98
CA GLN A 128 3.06 -9.74 -9.91
C GLN A 128 2.08 -10.92 -9.99
N ARG A 129 1.12 -10.98 -9.07
CA ARG A 129 0.17 -12.08 -8.96
C ARG A 129 -1.28 -11.66 -9.21
N ARG A 130 -1.51 -10.43 -9.70
CA ARG A 130 -2.85 -9.99 -10.12
C ARG A 130 -3.25 -10.65 -11.44
N MET A 131 -4.15 -11.64 -11.33
CA MET A 131 -5.10 -12.10 -12.34
C MET A 131 -4.56 -12.25 -13.78
N ASP A 132 -3.39 -12.88 -13.96
CA ASP A 132 -3.15 -13.63 -15.20
C ASP A 132 -4.26 -14.69 -15.31
N ALA A 133 -4.79 -14.92 -16.51
CA ALA A 133 -5.80 -15.93 -16.74
C ALA A 133 -5.38 -17.32 -16.22
N ASN A 134 -4.07 -17.59 -16.08
CA ASN A 134 -3.53 -18.84 -15.55
C ASN A 134 -3.22 -18.85 -14.04
N ALA A 135 -3.35 -17.72 -13.33
CA ALA A 135 -3.05 -17.65 -11.90
C ALA A 135 -4.09 -18.43 -11.06
N ILE A 136 -3.66 -18.96 -9.90
CA ILE A 136 -4.53 -19.66 -8.92
C ILE A 136 -4.56 -18.88 -7.59
N GLU A 137 -5.54 -19.14 -6.72
CA GLU A 137 -5.80 -18.34 -5.51
C GLU A 137 -4.59 -18.12 -4.59
N ASP A 138 -3.79 -19.16 -4.36
CA ASP A 138 -2.58 -19.11 -3.51
C ASP A 138 -1.54 -18.09 -4.02
N ASP A 139 -1.69 -17.64 -5.26
CA ASP A 139 -0.90 -16.58 -5.83
C ASP A 139 -1.48 -15.20 -5.52
N CYS A 140 -2.80 -14.99 -5.51
CA CYS A 140 -3.32 -13.68 -5.89
C CYS A 140 -3.35 -12.56 -4.83
N LEU A 141 -3.24 -12.83 -3.52
CA LEU A 141 -3.30 -11.78 -2.48
C LEU A 141 -2.47 -12.12 -1.23
N SER A 142 -1.70 -11.15 -0.74
CA SER A 142 -1.03 -11.24 0.57
C SER A 142 -1.46 -10.07 1.45
N PRO A 143 -2.30 -10.32 2.47
CA PRO A 143 -2.69 -9.30 3.46
C PRO A 143 -1.47 -8.61 4.07
N ALA A 144 -0.46 -9.38 4.48
CA ALA A 144 0.77 -8.85 5.07
C ALA A 144 1.53 -7.87 4.14
N GLY A 145 1.54 -8.12 2.82
CA GLY A 145 2.14 -7.20 1.86
C GLY A 145 1.37 -5.89 1.70
N LEU A 146 0.04 -5.93 1.75
CA LEU A 146 -0.82 -4.75 1.71
C LEU A 146 -0.72 -3.94 3.00
N ASP A 147 -0.75 -4.61 4.15
CA ASP A 147 -0.61 -3.97 5.46
C ASP A 147 0.74 -3.26 5.59
N LEU A 148 1.83 -3.89 5.10
CA LEU A 148 3.14 -3.27 5.03
C LEU A 148 3.14 -1.99 4.17
N ILE A 149 2.48 -2.00 3.00
CA ILE A 149 2.37 -0.80 2.14
C ILE A 149 1.61 0.31 2.88
N GLN A 150 0.49 -0.02 3.54
CA GLN A 150 -0.30 0.97 4.28
C GLN A 150 0.50 1.56 5.45
N ALA A 151 1.20 0.72 6.21
CA ALA A 151 2.05 1.15 7.32
C ALA A 151 3.22 2.04 6.85
N LEU A 152 3.84 1.73 5.70
CA LEU A 152 4.87 2.56 5.09
C LEU A 152 4.34 3.92 4.64
N VAL A 153 3.12 3.98 4.11
CA VAL A 153 2.46 5.24 3.76
C VAL A 153 2.22 6.08 5.01
N ARG A 154 1.72 5.48 6.10
CA ARG A 154 1.51 6.17 7.39
C ARG A 154 2.83 6.69 7.96
N LEU A 155 3.86 5.84 7.98
CA LEU A 155 5.21 6.19 8.41
C LEU A 155 5.82 7.34 7.58
N GLY A 156 5.48 7.41 6.30
CA GLY A 156 5.96 8.45 5.39
C GLY A 156 5.20 9.77 5.49
N ALA A 157 3.88 9.70 5.68
CA ALA A 157 2.96 10.85 5.67
C ALA A 157 3.04 11.71 6.95
N ARG A 158 3.60 11.17 8.06
CA ARG A 158 3.67 11.78 9.41
C ARG A 158 2.32 12.04 10.07
N GLU A 159 1.26 12.27 9.30
CA GLU A 159 -0.11 12.39 9.74
C GLU A 159 -0.99 11.34 9.03
N PRO A 160 -2.04 10.82 9.70
CA PRO A 160 -3.02 9.97 9.04
C PRO A 160 -3.70 10.71 7.87
N PRO A 161 -4.11 10.00 6.81
CA PRO A 161 -4.79 10.65 5.70
C PRO A 161 -6.11 11.30 6.17
N PRO A 162 -6.52 12.45 5.57
CA PRO A 162 -7.77 13.12 5.93
C PRO A 162 -9.02 12.25 5.72
N VAL A 163 -8.92 11.26 4.84
CA VAL A 163 -9.96 10.25 4.57
C VAL A 163 -9.29 8.88 4.60
N HIS A 164 -9.80 7.99 5.45
CA HIS A 164 -9.43 6.58 5.49
C HIS A 164 -10.69 5.73 5.34
N VAL A 165 -10.60 4.67 4.54
CA VAL A 165 -11.70 3.74 4.27
C VAL A 165 -11.26 2.37 4.75
N GLU A 166 -11.99 1.81 5.69
CA GLU A 166 -11.80 0.46 6.20
C GLU A 166 -12.91 -0.44 5.66
N GLY A 167 -12.51 -1.56 5.06
CA GLY A 167 -13.42 -2.56 4.49
C GLY A 167 -12.69 -3.44 3.48
N GLN A 168 -13.10 -4.71 3.38
CA GLN A 168 -12.50 -5.66 2.44
C GLN A 168 -13.18 -5.64 1.06
N GLY A 169 -12.45 -6.06 0.02
CA GLY A 169 -12.99 -6.18 -1.33
C GLY A 169 -13.29 -4.84 -2.02
N LEU A 170 -12.64 -3.76 -1.59
CA LEU A 170 -12.96 -2.40 -2.01
C LEU A 170 -11.77 -1.65 -2.59
N LEU A 171 -12.05 -0.89 -3.65
CA LEU A 171 -11.18 0.18 -4.11
C LEU A 171 -11.87 1.52 -3.84
N SER A 172 -11.19 2.41 -3.13
CA SER A 172 -11.72 3.73 -2.79
C SER A 172 -10.83 4.87 -3.27
N SER A 173 -11.44 5.99 -3.64
CA SER A 173 -10.75 7.26 -3.89
C SER A 173 -11.55 8.42 -3.31
N ALA A 174 -10.86 9.39 -2.72
CA ALA A 174 -11.48 10.59 -2.16
C ALA A 174 -10.97 11.85 -2.86
N TRP A 175 -11.87 12.81 -3.11
CA TRP A 175 -11.50 14.13 -3.63
C TRP A 175 -12.39 15.22 -3.04
N ARG A 176 -11.87 16.44 -2.96
CA ARG A 176 -12.61 17.63 -2.54
C ARG A 176 -13.02 18.45 -3.75
N ARG A 177 -14.29 18.86 -3.81
CA ARG A 177 -14.82 19.73 -4.86
C ARG A 177 -16.04 20.50 -4.35
N ASP A 178 -16.09 21.80 -4.59
CA ASP A 178 -17.25 22.67 -4.35
C ASP A 178 -17.78 22.61 -2.89
N GLY A 179 -16.88 22.69 -1.91
CA GLY A 179 -17.23 22.62 -0.48
C GLY A 179 -17.60 21.21 0.01
N ARG A 180 -17.38 20.18 -0.82
CA ARG A 180 -17.75 18.80 -0.51
C ARG A 180 -16.57 17.87 -0.64
N ILE A 181 -16.65 16.76 0.05
CA ILE A 181 -15.79 15.61 -0.17
C ILE A 181 -16.62 14.49 -0.75
N TRP A 182 -16.04 13.89 -1.77
CA TRP A 182 -16.62 12.80 -2.52
C TRP A 182 -15.72 11.59 -2.33
N ILE A 183 -16.29 10.51 -1.83
CA ILE A 183 -15.60 9.25 -1.57
C ILE A 183 -16.23 8.21 -2.46
N ARG A 184 -15.59 7.90 -3.58
CA ARG A 184 -16.03 6.84 -4.49
C ARG A 184 -15.49 5.51 -3.99
N MET A 185 -16.34 4.51 -3.98
CA MET A 185 -15.99 3.12 -3.66
C MET A 185 -16.49 2.21 -4.77
N VAL A 186 -15.67 1.21 -5.10
CA VAL A 186 -15.98 0.18 -6.09
C VAL A 186 -15.77 -1.18 -5.44
N ASN A 187 -16.77 -2.06 -5.55
CA ASN A 187 -16.65 -3.45 -5.15
C ASN A 187 -15.72 -4.14 -6.16
N VAL A 188 -14.53 -4.48 -5.70
CA VAL A 188 -13.51 -5.20 -6.47
C VAL A 188 -13.34 -6.63 -5.99
N GLY A 189 -14.22 -7.15 -5.13
CA GLY A 189 -14.30 -8.56 -4.75
C GLY A 189 -14.73 -9.50 -5.89
N GLY A 190 -14.69 -9.03 -7.14
CA GLY A 190 -14.96 -9.79 -8.35
C GLY A 190 -14.00 -10.97 -8.55
N ALA A 191 -14.47 -12.01 -9.26
CA ALA A 191 -13.74 -13.25 -9.58
C ALA A 191 -12.78 -13.68 -8.45
N MET A 192 -13.35 -13.97 -7.28
CA MET A 192 -12.59 -14.52 -6.16
C MET A 192 -11.90 -15.80 -6.65
N PRO A 193 -10.56 -15.83 -6.69
CA PRO A 193 -9.83 -17.03 -7.01
C PRO A 193 -10.33 -18.19 -6.12
N GLN A 194 -10.39 -19.40 -6.65
CA GLN A 194 -10.74 -20.60 -5.87
C GLN A 194 -9.53 -21.54 -5.83
N PRO A 195 -9.38 -22.37 -4.78
CA PRO A 195 -8.22 -23.24 -4.67
C PRO A 195 -8.18 -24.19 -5.87
N GLY A 196 -7.04 -24.22 -6.58
CA GLY A 196 -6.85 -25.07 -7.76
C GLY A 196 -7.59 -24.65 -9.04
N ARG A 197 -8.32 -23.52 -9.04
CA ARG A 197 -8.99 -22.97 -10.24
C ARG A 197 -8.21 -21.78 -10.78
N ARG A 198 -8.10 -21.71 -12.11
CA ARG A 198 -7.50 -20.59 -12.80
C ARG A 198 -8.45 -19.39 -12.80
N VAL A 199 -7.90 -18.19 -12.65
CA VAL A 199 -8.69 -16.94 -12.66
C VAL A 199 -9.51 -16.78 -13.96
N GLY A 200 -8.95 -17.17 -15.11
CA GLY A 200 -9.66 -17.08 -16.40
C GLY A 200 -10.91 -17.96 -16.51
N ASP A 201 -11.03 -18.99 -15.67
CA ASP A 201 -12.15 -19.94 -15.67
C ASP A 201 -13.25 -19.56 -14.66
N LEU A 202 -13.13 -18.41 -13.99
CA LEU A 202 -14.03 -17.97 -12.93
C LEU A 202 -15.05 -16.97 -13.47
N THR A 203 -16.31 -17.19 -13.11
CA THR A 203 -17.35 -16.19 -13.34
C THR A 203 -17.15 -15.02 -12.39
N VAL A 204 -17.14 -13.79 -12.91
CA VAL A 204 -17.06 -12.58 -12.07
C VAL A 204 -18.34 -12.46 -11.25
N THR A 205 -18.26 -12.76 -9.96
CA THR A 205 -19.32 -12.54 -8.98
C THR A 205 -18.98 -11.35 -8.09
N TYR A 206 -19.94 -10.49 -7.79
CA TYR A 206 -19.77 -9.41 -6.80
C TYR A 206 -20.36 -9.88 -5.47
N PRO A 207 -19.56 -10.46 -4.55
CA PRO A 207 -20.06 -10.90 -3.26
C PRO A 207 -20.60 -9.68 -2.48
N PRO A 208 -21.58 -9.88 -1.58
CA PRO A 208 -21.99 -8.85 -0.65
C PRO A 208 -20.79 -8.34 0.14
N LEU A 209 -20.63 -7.02 0.19
CA LEU A 209 -19.61 -6.39 0.99
C LEU A 209 -20.00 -6.42 2.48
N GLU A 210 -19.01 -6.63 3.33
CA GLU A 210 -19.14 -6.43 4.77
C GLU A 210 -19.38 -4.94 5.11
N ARG A 211 -19.54 -4.65 6.40
CA ARG A 211 -19.61 -3.27 6.88
C ARG A 211 -18.34 -2.52 6.47
N ILE A 212 -18.51 -1.29 5.99
CA ILE A 212 -17.42 -0.38 5.63
C ILE A 212 -17.45 0.79 6.61
N THR A 213 -16.30 1.16 7.14
CA THR A 213 -16.16 2.29 8.05
C THR A 213 -15.28 3.36 7.40
N LEU A 214 -15.82 4.58 7.29
CA LEU A 214 -15.08 5.75 6.82
C LEU A 214 -14.61 6.55 8.03
N HIS A 215 -13.32 6.86 8.08
CA HIS A 215 -12.74 7.77 9.06
C HIS A 215 -12.32 9.06 8.37
N LEU A 216 -12.87 10.17 8.84
CA LEU A 216 -12.60 11.52 8.32
C LEU A 216 -11.93 12.34 9.43
N ARG A 217 -10.89 13.08 9.07
CA ARG A 217 -10.18 14.00 9.98
C ARG A 217 -10.33 15.41 9.49
N LEU A 218 -11.58 15.89 9.49
CA LEU A 218 -11.94 17.16 8.88
C LEU A 218 -12.91 17.92 9.78
N PRO A 219 -12.64 19.20 10.06
CA PRO A 219 -13.49 19.97 10.98
C PRO A 219 -14.91 20.13 10.42
N GLY A 220 -15.90 19.96 11.30
CA GLY A 220 -17.29 20.34 11.06
C GLY A 220 -18.07 19.48 10.06
N VAL A 221 -17.66 18.24 9.84
CA VAL A 221 -18.48 17.26 9.09
C VAL A 221 -19.63 16.78 9.98
N ASP A 222 -20.86 17.08 9.58
CA ASP A 222 -22.10 16.68 10.29
C ASP A 222 -23.06 15.87 9.41
N THR A 223 -22.91 15.95 8.09
CA THR A 223 -23.84 15.36 7.13
C THR A 223 -23.10 14.52 6.09
N ALA A 224 -23.59 13.30 5.89
CA ALA A 224 -23.11 12.38 4.89
C ALA A 224 -24.28 11.71 4.15
N THR A 225 -24.13 11.50 2.85
CA THR A 225 -25.15 10.87 2.00
C THR A 225 -24.52 9.77 1.15
N LEU A 226 -25.09 8.58 1.22
CA LEU A 226 -24.76 7.46 0.33
C LEU A 226 -25.54 7.58 -0.98
N LEU A 227 -24.81 7.55 -2.09
CA LEU A 227 -25.34 7.52 -3.44
C LEU A 227 -24.92 6.18 -4.08
N THR A 228 -25.89 5.37 -4.47
CA THR A 228 -25.65 4.08 -5.14
C THR A 228 -26.80 3.78 -6.11
N PRO A 229 -26.54 3.13 -7.26
CA PRO A 229 -27.61 2.67 -8.16
C PRO A 229 -28.47 1.56 -7.55
N ASP A 230 -28.02 0.93 -6.45
CA ASP A 230 -28.74 -0.17 -5.79
C ASP A 230 -29.82 0.33 -4.81
N ALA A 231 -29.97 1.65 -4.63
CA ALA A 231 -30.98 2.28 -3.80
C ALA A 231 -31.89 3.19 -4.64
N GLU A 232 -33.19 3.18 -4.35
CA GLU A 232 -34.19 4.00 -5.06
C GLU A 232 -34.00 5.51 -4.85
N ALA A 233 -33.38 5.91 -3.74
CA ALA A 233 -33.11 7.30 -3.39
C ALA A 233 -31.79 7.44 -2.60
N PRO A 234 -31.18 8.65 -2.58
CA PRO A 234 -30.04 8.95 -1.70
C PRO A 234 -30.34 8.63 -0.23
N ARG A 235 -29.41 7.93 0.44
CA ARG A 235 -29.58 7.52 1.83
C ARG A 235 -28.72 8.38 2.75
N GLY A 236 -29.33 9.06 3.71
CA GLY A 236 -28.59 9.75 4.78
C GLY A 236 -27.78 8.76 5.61
N LEU A 237 -26.53 9.11 5.93
CA LEU A 237 -25.67 8.34 6.81
C LEU A 237 -25.44 9.09 8.11
N THR A 238 -25.39 8.36 9.22
CA THR A 238 -25.06 8.93 10.53
C THR A 238 -23.57 9.21 10.61
N VAL A 239 -23.22 10.44 10.98
CA VAL A 239 -21.84 10.84 11.28
C VAL A 239 -21.67 10.81 12.80
N GLN A 240 -20.70 10.03 13.28
CA GLN A 240 -20.32 9.99 14.68
C GLN A 240 -18.99 10.72 14.87
N THR A 241 -18.87 11.62 15.83
CA THR A 241 -17.58 12.27 16.13
C THR A 241 -17.00 11.72 17.42
N ARG A 242 -15.76 11.23 17.37
CA ARG A 242 -15.00 10.78 18.53
C ARG A 242 -13.56 11.26 18.43
N ASP A 243 -13.07 11.93 19.47
CA ASP A 243 -11.68 12.41 19.55
C ASP A 243 -11.23 13.24 18.33
N GLY A 244 -12.15 14.04 17.77
CA GLY A 244 -11.90 14.86 16.57
C GLY A 244 -11.88 14.10 15.24
N VAL A 245 -12.20 12.81 15.24
CA VAL A 245 -12.36 11.97 14.04
C VAL A 245 -13.84 11.70 13.80
N GLN A 246 -14.32 11.97 12.59
CA GLN A 246 -15.68 11.62 12.18
C GLN A 246 -15.70 10.22 11.57
N THR A 247 -16.58 9.38 12.09
CA THR A 247 -16.79 8.01 11.66
C THR A 247 -18.13 7.90 10.97
N ILE A 248 -18.16 7.26 9.79
CA ILE A 248 -19.38 6.99 9.03
C ILE A 248 -19.41 5.50 8.71
N ASP A 249 -20.43 4.80 9.20
CA ASP A 249 -20.64 3.39 8.89
C ASP A 249 -21.58 3.23 7.69
N ILE A 250 -21.12 2.47 6.70
CA ILE A 250 -21.93 1.99 5.58
C ILE A 250 -22.33 0.54 5.89
N PRO A 251 -23.64 0.23 5.97
CA PRO A 251 -24.10 -1.11 6.29
C PRO A 251 -23.60 -2.16 5.29
N ALA A 252 -23.48 -3.41 5.77
CA ALA A 252 -23.22 -4.55 4.90
C ALA A 252 -24.26 -4.64 3.77
N GLY A 253 -23.82 -4.98 2.57
CA GLY A 253 -24.68 -5.09 1.39
C GLY A 253 -25.31 -3.77 0.90
N ALA A 254 -24.88 -2.60 1.40
CA ALA A 254 -25.46 -1.31 1.01
C ALA A 254 -25.27 -0.95 -0.48
N PHE A 255 -24.31 -1.57 -1.16
CA PHE A 255 -24.19 -1.53 -2.61
C PHE A 255 -23.51 -2.81 -3.13
N ARG A 256 -23.80 -3.14 -4.39
CA ARG A 256 -23.27 -4.31 -5.09
C ARG A 256 -22.04 -3.98 -5.92
N ARG A 257 -22.09 -2.92 -6.72
CA ARG A 257 -21.01 -2.59 -7.69
C ARG A 257 -20.19 -1.38 -7.29
N PHE A 258 -20.86 -0.27 -7.01
CA PHE A 258 -20.19 0.96 -6.59
C PHE A 258 -21.12 1.83 -5.76
N ALA A 259 -20.51 2.72 -4.99
CA ALA A 259 -21.21 3.78 -4.27
C ALA A 259 -20.32 5.02 -4.18
N VAL A 260 -20.96 6.15 -3.88
CA VAL A 260 -20.29 7.41 -3.58
C VAL A 260 -20.86 7.93 -2.26
N VAL A 261 -19.99 8.19 -1.28
CA VAL A 261 -20.37 9.00 -0.11
C VAL A 261 -20.06 10.45 -0.41
N ARG A 262 -21.09 11.30 -0.34
CA ARG A 262 -20.97 12.75 -0.38
C ARG A 262 -20.98 13.26 1.05
N VAL A 263 -19.98 14.05 1.40
CA VAL A 263 -19.81 14.69 2.71
C VAL A 263 -19.78 16.19 2.51
N GLU A 264 -20.65 16.92 3.20
CA GLU A 264 -20.60 18.38 3.20
C GLU A 264 -19.52 18.83 4.18
N VAL A 265 -18.70 19.81 3.78
CA VAL A 265 -17.64 20.38 4.62
C VAL A 265 -17.92 21.88 4.76
N PRO A 266 -17.94 22.43 5.98
CA PRO A 266 -18.07 23.86 6.18
C PRO A 266 -16.97 24.60 5.42
N ARG A 267 -17.31 25.77 4.88
CA ARG A 267 -16.34 26.64 4.20
C ARG A 267 -15.31 27.18 5.18
#